data_AF-A0A954D3M0-F1
#
_entry.id   AF-A0A954D3M0-F1
#
_cell.length_a   1.000
_cell.length_b   1.000
_cell.length_c   1.000
_cell.angle_alpha   90.00
_cell.angle_beta   90.00
_cell.angle_gamma   90.00
#
_symmetry.space_group_name_H-M   'P 1'
#
loop_
_entity.id
_entity.type
_entity.pdbx_description
1 polymer ?
#
loop_
_entity_poly.entity_id
_entity_poly.type
_entity_poly.pdbx_seq_one_letter_code
_entity_poly.pdbx_strand_id
1 'polypeptide(L)'
;MNDPSAIEWWLPLALFAIATALTLVPGYLILWIGGFRRHRHWTRNARVATTVRTLLVLQPVGFLVAVLLTSVTHRLTDRLILLLAVVGAFLVSAGLLGWSMRRVQDCPEPTVRLETVRGLLLTALLRFGCFAPLLTYGLDWPTRLIASAVATASLLVCLLAFTRALQLTGLVEPLPDFLQERLRQHAPNARGVTVRTVMPNAAVLPLEQTVLFTTGALQVLDSGELEAVLFHELSHLRERKTVALLRALPRLVLVITAITVVWVPADRIAASCLVSAVAFAVAQRWLLRVRIRKEVEADAAAVAAEGSSGDYARALLKLHRAYLIPAVMKGGTHPSLYDRLEASGATPDFERPLPPVVAPAFVATLASFVIVLMIMNEWLAAW
;
A
#
# COMPACT_ATOMS: atom_id res chain seq x y z
N MET A 1 -14.58 -32.83 -32.84
CA MET A 1 -13.22 -32.44 -32.44
C MET A 1 -13.10 -30.95 -32.64
N ASN A 2 -13.46 -30.18 -31.61
CA ASN A 2 -13.35 -28.72 -31.63
C ASN A 2 -11.89 -28.38 -31.40
N ASP A 3 -11.33 -27.49 -32.22
CA ASP A 3 -9.96 -27.01 -32.10
C ASP A 3 -9.75 -26.39 -30.70
N PRO A 4 -8.96 -27.02 -29.81
CA PRO A 4 -8.69 -26.49 -28.47
C PRO A 4 -7.97 -25.13 -28.52
N SER A 5 -7.43 -24.74 -29.69
CA SER A 5 -6.76 -23.46 -29.90
C SER A 5 -7.72 -22.28 -30.08
N ALA A 6 -9.01 -22.53 -30.29
CA ALA A 6 -10.05 -21.50 -30.35
C ALA A 6 -10.50 -21.01 -28.96
N ILE A 7 -9.93 -21.56 -27.87
CA ILE A 7 -10.21 -21.07 -26.53
C ILE A 7 -9.70 -19.64 -26.41
N GLU A 8 -10.66 -18.77 -26.10
CA GLU A 8 -10.54 -17.38 -26.39
C GLU A 8 -9.73 -16.69 -25.29
N TRP A 9 -8.56 -16.16 -25.67
CA TRP A 9 -7.68 -15.29 -24.87
C TRP A 9 -8.42 -14.18 -24.11
N TRP A 10 -9.67 -13.88 -24.47
CA TRP A 10 -10.52 -12.92 -23.77
C TRP A 10 -11.00 -13.42 -22.41
N LEU A 11 -11.07 -14.72 -22.13
CA LEU A 11 -11.64 -15.22 -20.87
C LEU A 11 -10.89 -14.71 -19.63
N PRO A 12 -9.55 -14.78 -19.54
CA PRO A 12 -8.83 -14.17 -18.42
C PRO A 12 -9.03 -12.66 -18.32
N LEU A 13 -9.13 -11.97 -19.46
CA LEU A 13 -9.38 -10.53 -19.51
C LEU A 13 -10.80 -10.19 -18.99
N ALA A 14 -11.80 -10.98 -19.36
CA ALA A 14 -13.17 -10.85 -18.88
C ALA A 14 -13.26 -11.14 -17.38
N LEU A 15 -12.62 -12.20 -16.88
CA LEU A 15 -12.55 -12.50 -15.45
C LEU A 15 -11.87 -11.38 -14.67
N PHE A 16 -10.78 -10.82 -15.22
CA PHE A 16 -10.11 -9.67 -14.63
C PHE A 16 -11.01 -8.42 -14.60
N ALA A 17 -11.73 -8.15 -15.70
CA ALA A 17 -12.66 -7.03 -15.79
C ALA A 17 -13.82 -7.20 -14.79
N ILE A 18 -14.38 -8.40 -14.66
CA ILE A 18 -15.43 -8.73 -13.68
C ILE A 18 -14.91 -8.54 -12.26
N ALA A 19 -13.74 -9.11 -11.91
CA ALA A 19 -13.15 -8.96 -10.57
C ALA A 19 -12.85 -7.48 -10.24
N THR A 20 -12.39 -6.72 -11.23
CA THR A 20 -12.16 -5.28 -11.09
C THR A 20 -13.48 -4.51 -10.92
N ALA A 21 -14.52 -4.84 -11.68
CA ALA A 21 -15.85 -4.24 -11.53
C ALA A 21 -16.46 -4.56 -10.17
N LEU A 22 -16.39 -5.81 -9.71
CA LEU A 22 -16.90 -6.26 -8.42
C LEU A 22 -16.19 -5.60 -7.23
N THR A 23 -14.97 -5.09 -7.42
CA THR A 23 -14.24 -4.37 -6.36
C THR A 23 -14.43 -2.85 -6.45
N LEU A 24 -14.39 -2.27 -7.66
CA LEU A 24 -14.48 -0.83 -7.88
C LEU A 24 -15.91 -0.29 -7.80
N VAL A 25 -16.89 -1.01 -8.35
CA VAL A 25 -18.28 -0.53 -8.41
C VAL A 25 -18.86 -0.39 -7.00
N PRO A 26 -18.74 -1.37 -6.08
CA PRO A 26 -19.21 -1.17 -4.71
C PRO A 26 -18.48 -0.04 -4.00
N GLY A 27 -17.16 0.11 -4.20
CA GLY A 27 -16.39 1.23 -3.64
C GLY A 27 -16.94 2.58 -4.12
N TYR A 28 -17.23 2.70 -5.40
CA TYR A 28 -17.81 3.91 -5.98
C TYR A 28 -19.26 4.15 -5.54
N LEU A 29 -20.09 3.11 -5.46
CA LEU A 29 -21.45 3.21 -4.93
C LEU A 29 -21.43 3.62 -3.46
N ILE A 30 -20.49 3.14 -2.65
CA ILE A 30 -20.31 3.59 -1.26
C ILE A 30 -19.93 5.08 -1.22
N LEU A 31 -19.04 5.54 -2.11
CA LEU A 31 -18.70 6.96 -2.21
C LEU A 31 -19.90 7.81 -2.63
N TRP A 32 -20.68 7.32 -3.60
CA TRP A 32 -21.78 8.02 -4.24
C TRP A 32 -23.03 8.06 -3.35
N ILE A 33 -23.47 6.90 -2.85
CA ILE A 33 -24.66 6.73 -1.99
C ILE A 33 -24.34 7.12 -0.54
N GLY A 34 -23.22 6.62 -0.01
CA GLY A 34 -22.79 6.86 1.36
C GLY A 34 -22.42 8.31 1.61
N GLY A 35 -22.06 9.03 0.54
CA GLY A 35 -21.99 10.48 0.48
C GLY A 35 -20.89 11.03 1.36
N PHE A 36 -19.78 11.39 0.74
CA PHE A 36 -18.95 12.46 1.28
C PHE A 36 -19.79 13.74 1.33
N ARG A 37 -20.36 13.99 2.51
CA ARG A 37 -21.16 15.19 2.76
C ARG A 37 -20.26 16.19 3.45
N ARG A 38 -20.05 17.35 2.82
CA ARG A 38 -19.23 18.45 3.36
C ARG A 38 -19.64 18.86 4.79
N HIS A 39 -20.92 18.70 5.14
CA HIS A 39 -21.45 19.03 6.47
C HIS A 39 -21.25 17.93 7.54
N ARG A 40 -20.77 16.73 7.19
CA ARG A 40 -20.49 15.69 8.19
C ARG A 40 -19.13 15.94 8.84
N HIS A 41 -19.04 15.66 10.14
CA HIS A 41 -17.77 15.65 10.84
C HIS A 41 -16.77 14.70 10.15
N TRP A 42 -15.50 15.13 10.08
CA TRP A 42 -14.46 14.46 9.29
C TRP A 42 -14.23 13.00 9.71
N THR A 43 -14.41 12.67 10.99
CA THR A 43 -14.27 11.30 11.53
C THR A 43 -15.23 10.31 10.87
N ARG A 44 -16.45 10.76 10.53
CA ARG A 44 -17.43 9.93 9.82
C ARG A 44 -17.04 9.73 8.36
N ASN A 45 -16.56 10.78 7.69
CA ASN A 45 -16.06 10.72 6.32
C ASN A 45 -14.82 9.80 6.22
N ALA A 46 -13.93 9.85 7.21
CA ALA A 46 -12.75 8.99 7.31
C ALA A 46 -13.09 7.48 7.35
N ARG A 47 -14.15 7.10 8.08
CA ARG A 47 -14.62 5.71 8.13
C ARG A 47 -15.05 5.20 6.76
N VAL A 48 -15.86 5.99 6.05
CA VAL A 48 -16.33 5.67 4.69
C VAL A 48 -15.15 5.59 3.72
N ALA A 49 -14.26 6.59 3.76
CA ALA A 49 -13.05 6.64 2.94
C ALA A 49 -12.19 5.38 3.12
N THR A 50 -12.07 4.87 4.34
CA THR A 50 -11.25 3.69 4.65
C THR A 50 -11.82 2.40 4.10
N THR A 51 -13.14 2.22 4.11
CA THR A 51 -13.77 1.06 3.46
C THR A 51 -13.46 1.05 1.97
N VAL A 52 -13.53 2.22 1.32
CA VAL A 52 -13.23 2.37 -0.11
C VAL A 52 -11.74 2.15 -0.40
N ARG A 53 -10.84 2.72 0.41
CA ARG A 53 -9.40 2.44 0.30
C ARG A 53 -9.09 0.96 0.46
N THR A 54 -9.71 0.29 1.42
CA THR A 54 -9.52 -1.14 1.63
C THR A 54 -9.89 -1.92 0.37
N LEU A 55 -11.04 -1.64 -0.25
CA LEU A 55 -11.43 -2.26 -1.53
C LEU A 55 -10.38 -2.05 -2.64
N LEU A 56 -9.87 -0.83 -2.77
CA LEU A 56 -8.86 -0.48 -3.76
C LEU A 56 -7.50 -1.13 -3.49
N VAL A 57 -7.10 -1.24 -2.22
CA VAL A 57 -5.85 -1.89 -1.79
C VAL A 57 -5.91 -3.40 -1.98
N LEU A 58 -7.11 -3.99 -1.89
CA LEU A 58 -7.34 -5.43 -2.09
C LEU A 58 -7.48 -5.82 -3.58
N GLN A 59 -7.70 -4.87 -4.49
CA GLN A 59 -7.82 -5.13 -5.94
C GLN A 59 -6.59 -5.86 -6.54
N PRO A 60 -5.32 -5.55 -6.16
CA PRO A 60 -4.14 -6.33 -6.53
C PRO A 60 -4.17 -7.82 -6.11
N VAL A 61 -4.98 -8.21 -5.11
CA VAL A 61 -5.12 -9.63 -4.75
C VAL A 61 -5.90 -10.37 -5.83
N GLY A 62 -6.96 -9.77 -6.37
CA GLY A 62 -7.67 -10.30 -7.55
C GLY A 62 -6.77 -10.42 -8.78
N PHE A 63 -5.80 -9.50 -8.93
CA PHE A 63 -4.75 -9.60 -9.95
C PHE A 63 -3.85 -10.82 -9.78
N LEU A 64 -3.40 -11.11 -8.55
CA LEU A 64 -2.57 -12.28 -8.29
C LEU A 64 -3.29 -13.56 -8.75
N VAL A 65 -4.60 -13.64 -8.53
CA VAL A 65 -5.42 -14.73 -9.06
C VAL A 65 -5.40 -14.72 -10.58
N ALA A 66 -5.78 -13.60 -11.22
CA ALA A 66 -5.84 -13.52 -12.68
C ALA A 66 -4.51 -13.90 -13.36
N VAL A 67 -3.37 -13.49 -12.79
CA VAL A 67 -2.04 -13.88 -13.28
C VAL A 67 -1.80 -15.38 -13.12
N LEU A 68 -2.10 -15.95 -11.95
CA LEU A 68 -2.01 -17.39 -11.74
C LEU A 68 -2.90 -18.15 -12.72
N LEU A 69 -4.09 -17.63 -13.06
CA LEU A 69 -4.98 -18.21 -14.08
C LEU A 69 -4.34 -18.19 -15.47
N THR A 70 -3.76 -17.06 -15.89
CA THR A 70 -3.10 -16.96 -17.20
C THR A 70 -1.78 -17.69 -17.29
N SER A 71 -1.17 -18.04 -16.16
CA SER A 71 0.04 -18.85 -16.14
C SER A 71 -0.18 -20.25 -16.73
N VAL A 72 -1.44 -20.69 -16.79
CA VAL A 72 -1.90 -21.89 -17.51
C VAL A 72 -2.03 -21.66 -19.03
N THR A 73 -2.22 -20.42 -19.48
CA THR A 73 -2.22 -20.08 -20.92
C THR A 73 -0.78 -20.05 -21.46
N HIS A 74 -0.54 -20.70 -22.61
CA HIS A 74 0.82 -20.96 -23.10
C HIS A 74 1.51 -19.77 -23.80
N ARG A 75 0.80 -18.70 -24.19
CA ARG A 75 1.37 -17.62 -24.99
C ARG A 75 1.83 -16.44 -24.12
N LEU A 76 3.09 -16.03 -24.30
CA LEU A 76 3.67 -14.87 -23.61
C LEU A 76 2.91 -13.56 -23.89
N THR A 77 2.42 -13.37 -25.10
CA THR A 77 1.67 -12.17 -25.51
C THR A 77 0.42 -11.96 -24.65
N ASP A 78 -0.32 -13.02 -24.36
CA ASP A 78 -1.55 -12.96 -23.56
C ASP A 78 -1.23 -12.55 -22.10
N ARG A 79 -0.12 -13.06 -21.57
CA ARG A 79 0.38 -12.70 -20.23
C ARG A 79 0.78 -11.23 -20.15
N LEU A 80 1.40 -10.69 -21.21
CA LEU A 80 1.78 -9.28 -21.29
C LEU A 80 0.55 -8.37 -21.41
N ILE A 81 -0.44 -8.73 -22.23
CA ILE A 81 -1.71 -7.98 -22.34
C ILE A 81 -2.41 -7.91 -20.98
N LEU A 82 -2.48 -9.02 -20.25
CA LEU A 82 -3.08 -9.02 -18.91
C LEU A 82 -2.29 -8.13 -17.93
N LEU A 83 -0.95 -8.22 -17.93
CA LEU A 83 -0.12 -7.38 -17.08
C LEU A 83 -0.38 -5.89 -17.35
N LEU A 84 -0.46 -5.49 -18.62
CA LEU A 84 -0.77 -4.12 -19.01
C LEU A 84 -2.18 -3.71 -18.56
N ALA A 85 -3.17 -4.57 -18.72
CA ALA A 85 -4.55 -4.33 -18.26
C ALA A 85 -4.59 -4.09 -16.74
N VAL A 86 -3.76 -4.82 -15.98
CA VAL A 86 -3.67 -4.69 -14.53
C VAL A 86 -3.01 -3.40 -14.13
N VAL A 87 -1.86 -3.08 -14.73
CA VAL A 87 -1.19 -1.80 -14.47
C VAL A 87 -2.16 -0.66 -14.80
N GLY A 88 -2.88 -0.75 -15.91
CA GLY A 88 -3.95 0.18 -16.28
C GLY A 88 -5.03 0.30 -15.20
N ALA A 89 -5.60 -0.82 -14.74
CA ALA A 89 -6.62 -0.82 -13.69
C ALA A 89 -6.11 -0.26 -12.36
N PHE A 90 -4.87 -0.55 -11.98
CA PHE A 90 -4.23 0.02 -10.79
C PHE A 90 -4.10 1.54 -10.91
N LEU A 91 -3.65 2.04 -12.07
CA LEU A 91 -3.53 3.48 -12.33
C LEU A 91 -4.90 4.17 -12.31
N VAL A 92 -5.92 3.56 -12.92
CA VAL A 92 -7.31 4.06 -12.87
C VAL A 92 -7.81 4.10 -11.43
N SER A 93 -7.59 3.03 -10.66
CA SER A 93 -7.98 2.93 -9.25
C SER A 93 -7.30 4.00 -8.39
N ALA A 94 -5.99 4.20 -8.58
CA ALA A 94 -5.22 5.25 -7.90
C ALA A 94 -5.71 6.65 -8.29
N GLY A 95 -6.01 6.87 -9.57
CA GLY A 95 -6.57 8.12 -10.09
C GLY A 95 -7.95 8.43 -9.50
N LEU A 96 -8.84 7.43 -9.46
CA LEU A 96 -10.17 7.53 -8.86
C LEU A 96 -10.09 7.79 -7.35
N LEU A 97 -9.19 7.11 -6.64
CA LEU A 97 -8.96 7.37 -5.22
C LEU A 97 -8.50 8.82 -5.00
N GLY A 98 -7.47 9.25 -5.74
CA GLY A 98 -6.97 10.62 -5.67
C GLY A 98 -8.07 11.64 -5.97
N TRP A 99 -8.88 11.40 -7.00
CA TRP A 99 -10.03 12.25 -7.34
C TRP A 99 -11.07 12.30 -6.22
N SER A 100 -11.44 11.15 -5.66
CA SER A 100 -12.41 11.08 -4.58
C SER A 100 -11.92 11.83 -3.35
N MET A 101 -10.64 11.70 -2.99
CA MET A 101 -10.03 12.39 -1.86
C MET A 101 -10.04 13.92 -2.05
N ARG A 102 -9.70 14.39 -3.26
CA ARG A 102 -9.71 15.83 -3.59
C ARG A 102 -11.07 16.46 -3.39
N ARG A 103 -12.15 15.80 -3.85
CA ARG A 103 -13.52 16.31 -3.71
C ARG A 103 -13.94 16.55 -2.25
N VAL A 104 -13.30 15.87 -1.30
CA VAL A 104 -13.68 15.94 0.12
C VAL A 104 -12.90 16.97 0.88
N GLN A 105 -11.65 17.19 0.48
CA GLN A 105 -10.69 17.95 1.28
C GLN A 105 -10.52 19.38 0.79
N ASP A 106 -11.32 19.81 -0.19
CA ASP A 106 -11.18 21.09 -0.90
C ASP A 106 -9.71 21.38 -1.25
N CYS A 107 -8.94 20.32 -1.53
CA CYS A 107 -7.54 20.45 -1.89
C CYS A 107 -7.47 21.11 -3.27
N PRO A 108 -6.61 22.13 -3.45
CA PRO A 108 -6.45 22.79 -4.74
C PRO A 108 -6.15 21.74 -5.81
N GLU A 109 -6.74 21.92 -7.01
CA GLU A 109 -6.61 20.96 -8.10
C GLU A 109 -5.12 20.75 -8.42
N PRO A 110 -4.57 19.54 -8.19
CA PRO A 110 -3.29 19.23 -8.77
C PRO A 110 -3.55 19.03 -10.26
N THR A 111 -2.93 19.86 -11.08
CA THR A 111 -2.60 19.47 -12.45
C THR A 111 -1.96 18.09 -12.36
N VAL A 112 -2.53 17.05 -12.96
CA VAL A 112 -1.86 15.74 -13.06
C VAL A 112 -0.58 15.99 -13.83
N ARG A 113 0.55 16.04 -13.12
CA ARG A 113 1.84 16.31 -13.73
C ARG A 113 2.47 15.00 -14.19
N LEU A 114 3.30 15.09 -15.22
CA LEU A 114 3.98 13.93 -15.80
C LEU A 114 4.81 13.16 -14.76
N GLU A 115 5.39 13.85 -13.79
CA GLU A 115 6.16 13.27 -12.69
C GLU A 115 5.29 12.37 -11.81
N THR A 116 4.04 12.77 -11.54
CA THR A 116 3.08 11.94 -10.79
C THR A 116 2.78 10.65 -11.52
N VAL A 117 2.56 10.70 -12.84
CA VAL A 117 2.33 9.51 -13.65
C VAL A 117 3.56 8.61 -13.66
N ARG A 118 4.76 9.18 -13.88
CA ARG A 118 6.04 8.44 -13.87
C ARG A 118 6.29 7.75 -12.53
N GLY A 119 6.03 8.42 -11.42
CA GLY A 119 6.21 7.83 -10.10
C GLY A 119 5.16 6.78 -9.74
N LEU A 120 3.90 6.95 -10.17
CA LEU A 120 2.88 5.90 -10.05
C LEU A 120 3.27 4.67 -10.88
N LEU A 121 3.76 4.86 -12.09
CA LEU A 121 4.26 3.78 -12.95
C LEU A 121 5.46 3.07 -12.31
N LEU A 122 6.48 3.81 -11.84
CA LEU A 122 7.63 3.22 -11.16
C LEU A 122 7.21 2.46 -9.90
N THR A 123 6.30 3.03 -9.10
CA THR A 123 5.79 2.36 -7.89
C THR A 123 5.03 1.09 -8.25
N ALA A 124 4.23 1.11 -9.33
CA ALA A 124 3.54 -0.07 -9.84
C ALA A 124 4.56 -1.13 -10.30
N LEU A 125 5.56 -0.75 -11.10
CA LEU A 125 6.61 -1.65 -11.57
C LEU A 125 7.39 -2.29 -10.40
N LEU A 126 7.77 -1.51 -9.41
CA LEU A 126 8.48 -2.02 -8.23
C LEU A 126 7.58 -2.95 -7.38
N ARG A 127 6.31 -2.59 -7.22
CA ARG A 127 5.34 -3.36 -6.43
C ARG A 127 4.89 -4.64 -7.12
N PHE A 128 4.76 -4.64 -8.45
CA PHE A 128 4.31 -5.78 -9.23
C PHE A 128 5.47 -6.61 -9.80
N GLY A 129 6.67 -6.04 -9.92
CA GLY A 129 7.87 -6.73 -10.37
C GLY A 129 8.24 -7.92 -9.49
N CYS A 130 7.85 -7.92 -8.22
CA CYS A 130 8.01 -9.08 -7.34
C CYS A 130 7.16 -10.31 -7.76
N PHE A 131 6.15 -10.11 -8.61
CA PHE A 131 5.34 -11.17 -9.19
C PHE A 131 5.78 -11.59 -10.59
N ALA A 132 6.86 -10.99 -11.13
CA ALA A 132 7.40 -11.36 -12.44
C ALA A 132 7.63 -12.88 -12.63
N PRO A 133 8.10 -13.65 -11.61
CA PRO A 133 8.23 -15.09 -11.71
C PRO A 133 6.94 -15.77 -12.14
N LEU A 134 5.79 -15.36 -11.60
CA LEU A 134 4.50 -15.99 -11.89
C LEU A 134 4.12 -15.91 -13.37
N LEU A 135 4.60 -14.87 -14.07
CA LEU A 135 4.40 -14.71 -15.52
C LEU A 135 5.24 -15.70 -16.35
N THR A 136 6.20 -16.38 -15.72
CA THR A 136 7.13 -17.31 -16.39
C THR A 136 6.84 -18.78 -16.11
N TYR A 137 5.77 -19.09 -15.40
CA TYR A 137 5.33 -20.47 -15.21
C TYR A 137 5.15 -21.18 -16.56
N GLY A 138 5.65 -22.41 -16.68
CA GLY A 138 5.60 -23.19 -17.92
C GLY A 138 6.55 -22.73 -19.04
N LEU A 139 7.37 -21.69 -18.82
CA LEU A 139 8.43 -21.29 -19.76
C LEU A 139 9.73 -22.05 -19.49
N ASP A 140 10.69 -21.90 -20.40
CA ASP A 140 12.02 -22.50 -20.29
C ASP A 140 12.79 -22.01 -19.05
N TRP A 141 13.80 -22.77 -18.66
CA TRP A 141 14.58 -22.49 -17.44
C TRP A 141 15.26 -21.11 -17.44
N PRO A 142 15.82 -20.59 -18.57
CA PRO A 142 16.47 -19.27 -18.57
C PRO A 142 15.47 -18.15 -18.27
N THR A 143 14.28 -18.21 -18.86
CA THR A 143 13.24 -17.18 -18.65
C THR A 143 12.79 -17.13 -17.20
N ARG A 144 12.62 -18.29 -16.55
CA ARG A 144 12.28 -18.38 -15.12
C ARG A 144 13.37 -17.81 -14.22
N LEU A 145 14.64 -18.04 -14.54
CA LEU A 145 15.77 -17.48 -13.81
C LEU A 145 15.82 -15.96 -13.92
N ILE A 146 15.65 -15.42 -15.13
CA ILE A 146 15.60 -13.97 -15.39
C ILE A 146 14.48 -13.32 -14.58
N ALA A 147 13.26 -13.88 -14.63
CA ALA A 147 12.13 -13.32 -13.88
C ALA A 147 12.31 -13.40 -12.36
N SER A 148 12.93 -14.48 -11.86
CA SER A 148 13.33 -14.58 -10.44
C SER A 148 14.32 -13.49 -10.06
N ALA A 149 15.34 -13.25 -10.89
CA ALA A 149 16.30 -12.17 -10.69
C ALA A 149 15.63 -10.78 -10.71
N VAL A 150 14.68 -10.54 -11.62
CA VAL A 150 13.90 -9.28 -11.68
C VAL A 150 13.07 -9.08 -10.42
N ALA A 151 12.39 -10.12 -9.91
CA ALA A 151 11.64 -10.02 -8.66
C ALA A 151 12.52 -9.73 -7.46
N THR A 152 13.67 -10.41 -7.35
CA THR A 152 14.65 -10.15 -6.30
C THR A 152 15.20 -8.73 -6.40
N ALA A 153 15.60 -8.27 -7.60
CA ALA A 153 16.09 -6.91 -7.82
C ALA A 153 15.01 -5.86 -7.45
N SER A 154 13.76 -6.08 -7.86
CA SER A 154 12.63 -5.20 -7.51
C SER A 154 12.44 -5.11 -6.00
N LEU A 155 12.51 -6.24 -5.28
CA LEU A 155 12.45 -6.26 -3.82
C LEU A 155 13.62 -5.49 -3.19
N LEU A 156 14.85 -5.71 -3.67
CA LEU A 156 16.02 -5.01 -3.15
C LEU A 156 15.93 -3.50 -3.36
N VAL A 157 15.48 -3.05 -4.54
CA VAL A 157 15.22 -1.63 -4.80
C VAL A 157 14.15 -1.10 -3.85
N CYS A 158 13.05 -1.81 -3.64
CA CYS A 158 12.00 -1.41 -2.68
C CYS A 158 12.48 -1.29 -1.23
N LEU A 159 13.52 -2.04 -0.85
CA LEU A 159 14.02 -2.09 0.53
C LEU A 159 15.18 -1.13 0.78
N LEU A 160 16.03 -0.91 -0.22
CA LEU A 160 17.34 -0.26 -0.04
C LEU A 160 17.53 1.00 -0.89
N ALA A 161 16.66 1.24 -1.87
CA ALA A 161 16.83 2.32 -2.83
C ALA A 161 15.50 2.90 -3.33
N PHE A 162 14.42 2.78 -2.56
CA PHE A 162 13.08 3.21 -2.96
C PHE A 162 13.07 4.72 -3.21
N THR A 163 13.63 5.51 -2.29
CA THR A 163 13.65 6.97 -2.47
C THR A 163 14.61 7.40 -3.57
N ARG A 164 15.73 6.68 -3.77
CA ARG A 164 16.65 6.92 -4.91
C ARG A 164 15.98 6.59 -6.25
N ALA A 165 15.20 5.51 -6.32
CA ALA A 165 14.43 5.17 -7.50
C ALA A 165 13.38 6.25 -7.80
N LEU A 166 12.66 6.72 -6.77
CA LEU A 166 11.69 7.81 -6.94
C LEU A 166 12.35 9.14 -7.36
N GLN A 167 13.60 9.41 -6.98
CA GLN A 167 14.36 10.58 -7.46
C GLN A 167 14.47 10.60 -8.99
N LEU A 168 14.60 9.44 -9.65
CA LEU A 168 14.65 9.33 -11.11
C LEU A 168 13.36 9.82 -11.80
N THR A 169 12.26 9.93 -11.06
CA THR A 169 10.96 10.36 -11.59
C THR A 169 10.69 11.85 -11.41
N GLY A 170 11.56 12.57 -10.69
CA GLY A 170 11.33 13.97 -10.30
C GLY A 170 10.29 14.14 -9.18
N LEU A 171 9.87 13.05 -8.52
CA LEU A 171 8.93 13.11 -7.40
C LEU A 171 9.57 13.42 -6.05
N VAL A 172 10.89 13.37 -5.96
CA VAL A 172 11.61 13.53 -4.70
C VAL A 172 12.49 14.76 -4.76
N GLU A 173 12.36 15.61 -3.76
CA GLU A 173 13.10 16.85 -3.58
C GLU A 173 13.84 16.84 -2.23
N PRO A 174 14.82 17.73 -2.03
CA PRO A 174 15.40 17.95 -0.72
C PRO A 174 14.32 18.38 0.29
N LEU A 175 14.49 17.97 1.55
CA LEU A 175 13.64 18.43 2.65
C LEU A 175 13.86 19.94 2.88
N PRO A 176 12.84 20.73 3.29
CA PRO A 176 13.01 22.15 3.60
C PRO A 176 14.15 22.41 4.60
N ASP A 177 14.88 23.50 4.42
CA ASP A 177 16.13 23.77 5.14
C ASP A 177 15.99 23.69 6.66
N PHE A 178 14.90 24.22 7.23
CA PHE A 178 14.68 24.18 8.68
C PHE A 178 14.53 22.74 9.21
N LEU A 179 13.81 21.85 8.52
CA LEU A 179 13.69 20.44 8.90
C LEU A 179 14.98 19.68 8.59
N GLN A 180 15.67 20.03 7.51
CA GLN A 180 16.94 19.42 7.15
C GLN A 180 18.02 19.73 8.18
N GLU A 181 18.01 20.94 8.76
CA GLU A 181 18.88 21.35 9.85
C GLU A 181 18.56 20.59 11.14
N ARG A 182 17.28 20.54 11.55
CA ARG A 182 16.85 19.72 12.70
C ARG A 182 17.21 18.25 12.54
N LEU A 183 17.01 17.69 11.35
CA LEU A 183 17.40 16.31 11.03
C LEU A 183 18.91 16.10 11.20
N ARG A 184 19.75 17.00 10.68
CA ARG A 184 21.21 16.90 10.82
C ARG A 184 21.66 16.99 12.27
N GLN A 185 21.02 17.84 13.07
CA GLN A 185 21.32 18.00 14.50
C GLN A 185 21.10 16.70 15.28
N HIS A 186 20.05 15.94 14.96
CA HIS A 186 19.66 14.74 15.74
C HIS A 186 20.05 13.41 15.08
N ALA A 187 20.29 13.38 13.78
CA ALA A 187 20.68 12.21 13.00
C ALA A 187 21.56 12.62 11.80
N PRO A 188 22.86 12.94 12.02
CA PRO A 188 23.73 13.54 11.00
C PRO A 188 23.95 12.65 9.77
N ASN A 189 23.76 11.34 9.90
CA ASN A 189 23.88 10.37 8.80
C ASN A 189 22.56 10.13 8.06
N ALA A 190 21.46 10.69 8.54
CA ALA A 190 20.14 10.49 7.94
C ALA A 190 19.89 11.49 6.82
N ARG A 191 19.16 11.04 5.79
CA ARG A 191 18.75 11.86 4.66
C ARG A 191 17.33 12.35 4.85
N GLY A 192 17.10 13.63 4.59
CA GLY A 192 15.75 14.23 4.54
C GLY A 192 15.31 14.35 3.10
N VAL A 193 14.09 13.93 2.79
CA VAL A 193 13.50 14.14 1.45
C VAL A 193 12.04 14.57 1.53
N THR A 194 11.60 15.31 0.52
CA THR A 194 10.21 15.63 0.28
C THR A 194 9.68 14.85 -0.92
N VAL A 195 8.56 14.15 -0.76
CA VAL A 195 7.86 13.44 -1.83
C VAL A 195 6.69 14.29 -2.32
N ARG A 196 6.66 14.60 -3.61
CA ARG A 196 5.59 15.37 -4.26
C ARG A 196 4.31 14.55 -4.34
N THR A 197 3.46 14.72 -3.33
CA THR A 197 2.11 14.18 -3.28
C THR A 197 1.24 15.04 -2.38
N VAL A 198 -0.02 15.22 -2.77
CA VAL A 198 -1.01 15.97 -2.00
C VAL A 198 -1.50 15.20 -0.77
N MET A 199 -1.25 13.89 -0.70
CA MET A 199 -1.66 13.07 0.44
C MET A 199 -0.71 13.33 1.62
N PRO A 200 -1.19 13.92 2.72
CA PRO A 200 -0.32 14.27 3.84
C PRO A 200 0.11 13.01 4.57
N ASN A 201 1.43 12.84 4.63
CA ASN A 201 2.12 11.74 5.28
C ASN A 201 3.56 12.13 5.62
N ALA A 202 4.10 11.50 6.65
CA ALA A 202 5.52 11.42 6.96
C ALA A 202 5.86 9.95 7.23
N ALA A 203 7.11 9.56 6.99
CA ALA A 203 7.56 8.20 7.28
C ALA A 203 9.09 8.11 7.29
N VAL A 204 9.60 7.08 7.94
CA VAL A 204 11.00 6.67 7.88
C VAL A 204 11.19 5.40 7.08
N LEU A 205 12.31 5.36 6.34
CA LEU A 205 12.89 4.17 5.74
C LEU A 205 14.18 3.82 6.50
N PRO A 206 14.12 2.96 7.53
CA PRO A 206 15.26 2.75 8.43
C PRO A 206 16.48 2.16 7.72
N LEU A 207 16.27 1.29 6.72
CA LEU A 207 17.37 0.69 5.95
C LEU A 207 18.08 1.72 5.05
N GLU A 208 17.35 2.72 4.55
CA GLU A 208 17.90 3.84 3.77
C GLU A 208 18.36 5.01 4.64
N GLN A 209 18.14 4.93 5.96
CA GLN A 209 18.33 6.05 6.90
C GLN A 209 17.70 7.34 6.38
N THR A 210 16.49 7.24 5.81
CA THR A 210 15.84 8.38 5.15
C THR A 210 14.53 8.72 5.86
N VAL A 211 14.36 9.98 6.23
CA VAL A 211 13.09 10.57 6.68
C VAL A 211 12.42 11.23 5.48
N LEU A 212 11.16 10.89 5.23
CA LEU A 212 10.36 11.46 4.16
C LEU A 212 9.20 12.27 4.70
N PHE A 213 9.00 13.45 4.12
CA PHE A 213 7.77 14.22 4.26
C PHE A 213 7.10 14.31 2.91
N THR A 214 5.79 14.40 2.88
CA THR A 214 5.05 14.68 1.64
C THR A 214 4.79 16.17 1.52
N THR A 215 4.66 16.69 0.30
CA THR A 215 4.23 18.09 0.10
C THR A 215 2.89 18.38 0.78
N GLY A 216 1.97 17.41 0.83
CA GLY A 216 0.72 17.54 1.58
C GLY A 216 0.92 17.72 3.09
N ALA A 217 1.88 17.01 3.70
CA ALA A 217 2.18 17.21 5.12
C ALA A 217 2.77 18.60 5.37
N LEU A 218 3.69 19.05 4.52
CA LEU A 218 4.30 20.39 4.61
C LEU A 218 3.30 21.54 4.41
N GLN A 219 2.20 21.29 3.67
CA GLN A 219 1.15 22.28 3.44
C GLN A 219 0.14 22.39 4.58
N VAL A 220 -0.06 21.31 5.34
CA VAL A 220 -1.11 21.21 6.35
C VAL A 220 -0.56 21.48 7.76
N LEU A 221 0.70 21.16 8.00
CA LEU A 221 1.33 21.28 9.30
C LEU A 221 2.12 22.58 9.45
N ASP A 222 2.01 23.19 10.63
CA ASP A 222 2.81 24.35 11.02
C ASP A 222 4.24 23.92 11.40
N SER A 223 5.17 24.87 11.56
CA SER A 223 6.59 24.54 11.80
C SER A 223 6.82 23.72 13.07
N GLY A 224 6.16 24.04 14.19
CA GLY A 224 6.26 23.28 15.44
C GLY A 224 5.65 21.87 15.33
N GLU A 225 4.54 21.74 14.58
CA GLU A 225 3.89 20.47 14.29
C GLU A 225 4.77 19.57 13.39
N LEU A 226 5.43 20.16 12.38
CA LEU A 226 6.39 19.47 11.52
C LEU A 226 7.61 18.99 12.31
N GLU A 227 8.12 19.80 13.23
CA GLU A 227 9.22 19.43 14.12
C GLU A 227 8.83 18.29 15.06
N ALA A 228 7.65 18.34 15.67
CA ALA A 228 7.13 17.26 16.50
C ALA A 228 6.99 15.93 15.71
N VAL A 229 6.47 15.98 14.48
CA VAL A 229 6.40 14.81 13.59
C VAL A 229 7.80 14.34 13.21
N LEU A 230 8.75 15.24 12.95
CA LEU A 230 10.14 14.85 12.68
C LEU A 230 10.73 14.07 13.87
N PHE A 231 10.49 14.49 15.11
CA PHE A 231 10.96 13.75 16.29
C PHE A 231 10.32 12.37 16.44
N HIS A 232 9.02 12.25 16.12
CA HIS A 232 8.36 10.95 16.00
C HIS A 232 9.11 10.06 14.99
N GLU A 233 9.35 10.57 13.78
CA GLU A 233 10.02 9.83 12.72
C GLU A 233 11.48 9.48 13.07
N LEU A 234 12.23 10.38 13.69
CA LEU A 234 13.59 10.15 14.16
C LEU A 234 13.69 8.99 15.16
N SER A 235 12.65 8.76 15.97
CA SER A 235 12.62 7.62 16.89
C SER A 235 12.66 6.28 16.14
N HIS A 236 12.04 6.19 14.94
CA HIS A 236 12.07 5.00 14.09
C HIS A 236 13.45 4.77 13.46
N LEU A 237 14.28 5.81 13.29
CA LEU A 237 15.67 5.63 12.82
C LEU A 237 16.57 4.96 13.85
N ARG A 238 16.25 5.08 15.14
CA ARG A 238 16.97 4.43 16.24
C ARG A 238 16.60 2.94 16.38
N GLU A 239 15.64 2.46 15.59
CA GLU A 239 15.28 1.05 15.53
C GLU A 239 16.49 0.20 15.10
N ARG A 240 16.74 -0.91 15.81
CA ARG A 240 17.80 -1.85 15.45
C ARG A 240 17.59 -2.33 14.01
N LYS A 241 18.65 -2.35 13.20
CA LYS A 241 18.61 -2.83 11.79
C LYS A 241 17.96 -4.21 11.63
N THR A 242 18.11 -5.08 12.63
CA THR A 242 17.48 -6.40 12.65
C THR A 242 15.96 -6.31 12.67
N VAL A 243 15.37 -5.39 13.44
CA VAL A 243 13.91 -5.18 13.48
C VAL A 243 13.43 -4.55 12.18
N ALA A 244 14.18 -3.58 11.63
CA ALA A 244 13.89 -3.02 10.32
C ALA A 244 13.88 -4.10 9.21
N LEU A 245 14.85 -5.03 9.24
CA LEU A 245 14.89 -6.16 8.31
C LEU A 245 13.73 -7.14 8.53
N LEU A 246 13.39 -7.44 9.79
CA LEU A 246 12.23 -8.28 10.13
C LEU A 246 10.92 -7.67 9.63
N ARG A 247 10.79 -6.33 9.57
CA ARG A 247 9.62 -5.67 8.97
C ARG A 247 9.51 -5.91 7.46
N ALA A 248 10.59 -6.29 6.79
CA ALA A 248 10.59 -6.71 5.39
C ALA A 248 10.16 -8.17 5.18
N LEU A 249 10.12 -9.00 6.24
CA LEU A 249 9.84 -10.43 6.15
C LEU A 249 8.55 -10.77 5.40
N PRO A 250 7.41 -10.09 5.59
CA PRO A 250 6.21 -10.44 4.84
C PRO A 250 6.37 -10.20 3.32
N ARG A 251 7.13 -9.18 2.91
CA ARG A 251 7.45 -8.96 1.49
C ARG A 251 8.38 -10.05 0.96
N LEU A 252 9.37 -10.45 1.77
CA LEU A 252 10.26 -11.54 1.43
C LEU A 252 9.50 -12.86 1.27
N VAL A 253 8.56 -13.17 2.15
CA VAL A 253 7.68 -14.35 2.02
C VAL A 253 6.97 -14.31 0.67
N LEU A 254 6.35 -13.19 0.29
CA LEU A 254 5.67 -13.07 -1.01
C LEU A 254 6.61 -13.31 -2.21
N VAL A 255 7.84 -12.79 -2.17
CA VAL A 255 8.83 -13.01 -3.25
C VAL A 255 9.29 -14.45 -3.29
N ILE A 256 9.58 -15.05 -2.13
CA ILE A 256 9.94 -16.47 -2.02
C ILE A 256 8.79 -17.33 -2.56
N THR A 257 7.54 -17.01 -2.24
CA THR A 257 6.38 -17.70 -2.79
C THR A 257 6.31 -17.58 -4.30
N ALA A 258 6.44 -16.36 -4.84
CA ALA A 258 6.38 -16.13 -6.29
C ALA A 258 7.47 -16.93 -7.02
N ILE A 259 8.69 -16.97 -6.47
CA ILE A 259 9.77 -17.79 -7.00
C ILE A 259 9.42 -19.27 -6.87
N THR A 260 9.13 -19.77 -5.67
CA THR A 260 8.86 -21.19 -5.40
C THR A 260 7.73 -21.75 -6.27
N VAL A 261 6.63 -21.01 -6.47
CA VAL A 261 5.50 -21.43 -7.32
C VAL A 261 5.93 -21.81 -8.74
N VAL A 262 6.99 -21.18 -9.25
CA VAL A 262 7.50 -21.37 -10.62
C VAL A 262 8.44 -22.56 -10.75
N TRP A 263 8.92 -23.06 -9.61
CA TRP A 263 9.85 -24.19 -9.51
C TRP A 263 9.21 -25.47 -8.96
N VAL A 264 8.02 -25.39 -8.36
CA VAL A 264 7.30 -26.56 -7.88
C VAL A 264 6.46 -27.23 -8.97
N PRO A 265 6.30 -28.56 -8.93
CA PRO A 265 5.33 -29.28 -9.74
C PRO A 265 3.91 -28.71 -9.61
N ALA A 266 3.12 -28.79 -10.69
CA ALA A 266 1.78 -28.21 -10.79
C ALA A 266 0.84 -28.68 -9.66
N ASP A 267 0.88 -29.97 -9.32
CA ASP A 267 0.10 -30.61 -8.26
C ASP A 267 0.42 -30.08 -6.86
N ARG A 268 1.54 -29.36 -6.68
CA ARG A 268 2.00 -28.80 -5.40
C ARG A 268 1.86 -27.29 -5.29
N ILE A 269 1.40 -26.59 -6.32
CA ILE A 269 1.25 -25.13 -6.31
C ILE A 269 0.28 -24.70 -5.21
N ALA A 270 -0.91 -25.31 -5.14
CA ALA A 270 -1.93 -24.96 -4.17
C ALA A 270 -1.41 -25.11 -2.72
N ALA A 271 -0.75 -26.22 -2.41
CA ALA A 271 -0.13 -26.44 -1.10
C ALA A 271 0.96 -25.40 -0.80
N SER A 272 1.81 -25.07 -1.78
CA SER A 272 2.87 -24.06 -1.63
C SER A 272 2.32 -22.66 -1.37
N CYS A 273 1.26 -22.27 -2.09
CA CYS A 273 0.54 -21.03 -1.88
C CYS A 273 -0.11 -20.98 -0.50
N LEU A 274 -0.73 -22.08 -0.04
CA LEU A 274 -1.36 -22.17 1.28
C LEU A 274 -0.34 -22.02 2.41
N VAL A 275 0.77 -22.78 2.36
CA VAL A 275 1.86 -22.69 3.35
C VAL A 275 2.40 -21.26 3.42
N SER A 276 2.61 -20.64 2.25
CA SER A 276 3.07 -19.26 2.16
C SER A 276 2.08 -18.25 2.73
N ALA A 277 0.79 -18.41 2.46
CA ALA A 277 -0.26 -17.54 2.99
C ALA A 277 -0.34 -17.64 4.51
N VAL A 278 -0.24 -18.85 5.07
CA VAL A 278 -0.18 -19.08 6.53
C VAL A 278 1.07 -18.44 7.12
N ALA A 279 2.26 -18.66 6.54
CA ALA A 279 3.51 -18.07 7.00
C ALA A 279 3.46 -16.53 6.97
N PHE A 280 2.91 -15.94 5.90
CA PHE A 280 2.68 -14.50 5.78
C PHE A 280 1.75 -13.99 6.87
N ALA A 281 0.61 -14.65 7.10
CA ALA A 281 -0.37 -14.25 8.11
C ALA A 281 0.23 -14.30 9.53
N VAL A 282 0.99 -15.35 9.85
CA VAL A 282 1.70 -15.50 11.12
C VAL A 282 2.75 -14.38 11.29
N ALA A 283 3.59 -14.15 10.27
CA ALA A 283 4.60 -13.11 10.29
C ALA A 283 3.99 -11.71 10.48
N GLN A 284 2.91 -11.40 9.77
CA GLN A 284 2.16 -10.14 9.92
C GLN A 284 1.62 -9.97 11.34
N ARG A 285 0.95 -11.00 11.88
CA ARG A 285 0.33 -10.92 13.21
C ARG A 285 1.36 -10.74 14.32
N TRP A 286 2.52 -11.37 14.19
CA TRP A 286 3.64 -11.17 15.11
C TRP A 286 4.21 -9.75 15.00
N LEU A 287 4.49 -9.27 13.77
CA LEU A 287 5.03 -7.93 13.53
C LEU A 287 4.09 -6.80 13.98
N LEU A 288 2.77 -6.99 13.91
CA LEU A 288 1.80 -5.99 14.38
C LEU A 288 2.03 -5.62 15.85
N ARG A 289 2.34 -6.59 16.71
CA ARG A 289 2.61 -6.34 18.13
C ARG A 289 3.88 -5.52 18.34
N VAL A 290 4.92 -5.83 17.56
CA VAL A 290 6.20 -5.10 17.61
C VAL A 290 5.99 -3.66 17.15
N ARG A 291 5.25 -3.46 16.05
CA ARG A 291 4.96 -2.12 15.51
C ARG A 291 4.21 -1.25 16.50
N ILE A 292 3.11 -1.74 17.08
CA ILE A 292 2.32 -0.94 18.04
C ILE A 292 3.17 -0.45 19.22
N ARG A 293 4.06 -1.29 19.77
CA ARG A 293 4.97 -0.88 20.84
C ARG A 293 5.91 0.25 20.40
N LYS A 294 6.47 0.14 19.19
CA LYS A 294 7.35 1.17 18.63
C LYS A 294 6.63 2.47 18.32
N GLU A 295 5.37 2.42 17.91
CA GLU A 295 4.55 3.62 17.73
C GLU A 295 4.30 4.34 19.07
N VAL A 296 4.04 3.61 20.16
CA VAL A 296 3.88 4.22 21.49
C VAL A 296 5.19 4.85 21.99
N GLU A 297 6.34 4.18 21.79
CA GLU A 297 7.66 4.76 22.11
C GLU A 297 7.93 6.02 21.27
N ALA A 298 7.57 6.00 19.99
CA ALA A 298 7.73 7.12 19.07
C ALA A 298 6.83 8.31 19.43
N ASP A 299 5.58 8.03 19.84
CA ASP A 299 4.65 9.04 20.35
C ASP A 299 5.20 9.72 21.61
N ALA A 300 5.71 8.94 22.57
CA ALA A 300 6.32 9.49 23.77
C ALA A 300 7.56 10.35 23.47
N ALA A 301 8.39 9.93 22.52
CA ALA A 301 9.56 10.71 22.09
C ALA A 301 9.15 12.03 21.42
N ALA A 302 8.07 12.04 20.64
CA ALA A 302 7.56 13.25 20.00
C ALA A 302 6.99 14.24 21.01
N VAL A 303 6.19 13.76 21.99
CA VAL A 303 5.66 14.59 23.08
C VAL A 303 6.78 15.17 23.94
N ALA A 304 7.84 14.39 24.23
CA ALA A 304 8.96 14.86 25.02
C ALA A 304 9.82 15.92 24.30
N ALA A 305 9.75 16.00 22.97
CA ALA A 305 10.57 16.88 22.13
C ALA A 305 9.78 18.04 21.50
N GLU A 306 8.49 18.20 21.84
CA GLU A 306 7.66 19.25 21.26
C GLU A 306 8.09 20.65 21.73
N GLY A 307 8.12 21.60 20.80
CA GLY A 307 8.52 22.98 21.11
C GLY A 307 7.45 23.74 21.90
N SER A 308 6.17 23.49 21.60
CA SER A 308 5.03 24.00 22.35
C SER A 308 4.07 22.87 22.71
N SER A 309 3.46 22.98 23.90
CA SER A 309 2.56 21.94 24.38
C SER A 309 1.42 21.65 23.39
N GLY A 310 1.26 20.37 23.06
CA GLY A 310 0.25 19.87 22.15
C GLY A 310 0.53 20.06 20.67
N ASP A 311 1.72 20.52 20.26
CA ASP A 311 2.11 20.55 18.83
C ASP A 311 1.96 19.17 18.21
N TYR A 312 2.39 18.12 18.91
CA TYR A 312 2.29 16.77 18.39
C TYR A 312 0.84 16.29 18.21
N ALA A 313 0.00 16.55 19.21
CA ALA A 313 -1.42 16.20 19.16
C ALA A 313 -2.16 16.92 18.02
N ARG A 314 -1.88 18.22 17.83
CA ARG A 314 -2.42 19.00 16.71
C ARG A 314 -1.94 18.45 15.36
N ALA A 315 -0.67 18.09 15.26
CA ALA A 315 -0.11 17.50 14.05
C ALA A 315 -0.82 16.18 13.68
N LEU A 316 -0.99 15.27 14.64
CA LEU A 316 -1.71 14.01 14.43
C LEU A 316 -3.15 14.23 13.98
N LEU A 317 -3.87 15.16 14.63
CA LEU A 317 -5.24 15.50 14.28
C LEU A 317 -5.34 16.06 12.86
N LYS A 318 -4.47 17.02 12.50
CA LYS A 318 -4.41 17.62 11.17
C LYS A 318 -4.08 16.57 10.10
N LEU A 319 -3.08 15.71 10.31
CA LEU A 319 -2.74 14.61 9.39
C LEU A 319 -3.92 13.64 9.20
N HIS A 320 -4.57 13.20 10.29
CA HIS A 320 -5.71 12.28 10.19
C HIS A 320 -6.90 12.92 9.49
N ARG A 321 -7.20 14.18 9.76
CA ARG A 321 -8.27 14.93 9.09
C ARG A 321 -7.96 15.14 7.61
N ALA A 322 -6.75 15.62 7.31
CA ALA A 322 -6.29 15.91 5.96
C ALA A 322 -5.89 14.67 5.16
N TYR A 323 -5.82 13.48 5.75
CA TYR A 323 -5.75 12.21 5.02
C TYR A 323 -6.94 11.29 5.27
N LEU A 324 -8.02 11.79 5.88
CA LEU A 324 -9.24 11.04 6.22
C LEU A 324 -8.94 9.64 6.79
N ILE A 325 -7.96 9.55 7.69
CA ILE A 325 -7.66 8.32 8.43
C ILE A 325 -8.61 8.25 9.64
N PRO A 326 -9.34 7.15 9.86
CA PRO A 326 -10.29 7.04 10.97
C PRO A 326 -9.62 7.29 12.31
N ALA A 327 -10.31 7.99 13.20
CA ALA A 327 -9.77 8.25 14.53
C ALA A 327 -9.68 6.99 15.39
N VAL A 328 -10.45 5.94 15.05
CA VAL A 328 -10.44 4.62 15.70
C VAL A 328 -10.29 3.54 14.64
N MET A 329 -9.30 2.66 14.83
CA MET A 329 -8.97 1.56 13.94
C MET A 329 -8.90 0.24 14.71
N LYS A 330 -9.46 -0.84 14.16
CA LYS A 330 -9.30 -2.20 14.71
C LYS A 330 -8.21 -2.93 13.93
N GLY A 331 -7.17 -3.42 14.62
CA GLY A 331 -6.14 -4.28 14.03
C GLY A 331 -5.16 -3.56 13.08
N GLY A 332 -4.90 -2.27 13.29
CA GLY A 332 -3.95 -1.49 12.51
C GLY A 332 -2.49 -1.66 12.97
N THR A 333 -1.55 -1.14 12.17
CA THR A 333 -0.12 -1.05 12.52
C THR A 333 0.20 0.09 13.49
N HIS A 334 -0.75 1.02 13.67
CA HIS A 334 -0.66 2.16 14.58
C HIS A 334 -1.81 2.09 15.60
N PRO A 335 -1.62 2.59 16.82
CA PRO A 335 -2.72 2.84 17.75
C PRO A 335 -3.76 3.79 17.12
N SER A 336 -5.00 3.75 17.64
CA SER A 336 -6.05 4.68 17.20
C SER A 336 -5.63 6.12 17.50
N LEU A 337 -5.93 7.07 16.61
CA LEU A 337 -5.69 8.50 16.87
C LEU A 337 -6.26 8.93 18.21
N TYR A 338 -7.51 8.53 18.50
CA TYR A 338 -8.18 8.90 19.74
C TYR A 338 -7.33 8.52 20.96
N ASP A 339 -6.82 7.29 20.98
CA ASP A 339 -5.97 6.78 22.07
C ASP A 339 -4.61 7.50 22.11
N ARG A 340 -4.05 7.89 20.96
CA ARG A 340 -2.79 8.65 20.86
C ARG A 340 -2.95 10.08 21.37
N LEU A 341 -4.08 10.73 21.08
CA LEU A 341 -4.39 12.07 21.59
C LEU A 341 -4.50 12.05 23.11
N GLU A 342 -5.27 11.10 23.68
CA GLU A 342 -5.38 10.93 25.14
C GLU A 342 -4.02 10.62 25.78
N ALA A 343 -3.21 9.74 25.16
CA ALA A 343 -1.87 9.41 25.64
C ALA A 343 -0.90 10.60 25.59
N SER A 344 -1.09 11.54 24.66
CA SER A 344 -0.34 12.80 24.59
C SER A 344 -0.86 13.89 25.55
N GLY A 345 -1.87 13.60 26.36
CA GLY A 345 -2.49 14.57 27.27
C GLY A 345 -3.49 15.53 26.62
N ALA A 346 -3.82 15.32 25.33
CA ALA A 346 -4.82 16.11 24.62
C ALA A 346 -6.21 15.48 24.77
N THR A 347 -7.24 16.32 24.98
CA THR A 347 -8.64 15.89 24.95
C THR A 347 -9.21 16.10 23.55
N PRO A 348 -9.60 15.04 22.81
CA PRO A 348 -10.25 15.19 21.50
C PRO A 348 -11.55 15.98 21.62
N ASP A 349 -11.81 16.87 20.67
CA ASP A 349 -13.04 17.69 20.58
C ASP A 349 -14.23 16.92 19.95
N PHE A 350 -14.09 15.60 19.78
CA PHE A 350 -15.11 14.72 19.21
C PHE A 350 -15.28 13.46 20.05
N GLU A 351 -16.50 12.96 20.13
CA GLU A 351 -16.78 11.66 20.73
C GLU A 351 -16.04 10.53 20.02
N ARG A 352 -15.59 9.53 20.78
CA ARG A 352 -14.87 8.37 20.25
C ARG A 352 -15.70 7.65 19.17
N PRO A 353 -15.34 7.73 17.88
CA PRO A 353 -16.15 7.16 16.81
C PRO A 353 -16.01 5.64 16.78
N LEU A 354 -17.03 4.97 16.26
CA LEU A 354 -16.93 3.55 15.93
C LEU A 354 -15.84 3.30 14.87
N PRO A 355 -15.16 2.14 14.88
CA PRO A 355 -14.20 1.79 13.84
C PRO A 355 -14.89 1.66 12.46
N PRO A 356 -14.12 1.72 11.35
CA PRO A 356 -14.64 1.40 10.04
C PRO A 356 -15.05 -0.08 9.97
N VAL A 357 -16.13 -0.37 9.23
CA VAL A 357 -16.55 -1.75 8.95
C VAL A 357 -15.89 -2.16 7.64
N VAL A 358 -14.87 -3.00 7.74
CA VAL A 358 -14.10 -3.51 6.58
C VAL A 358 -14.50 -4.92 6.17
N ALA A 359 -15.28 -5.63 6.99
CA ALA A 359 -15.69 -7.01 6.71
C ALA A 359 -16.37 -7.18 5.34
N PRO A 360 -17.30 -6.31 4.90
CA PRO A 360 -17.90 -6.42 3.56
C PRO A 360 -16.86 -6.36 2.43
N ALA A 361 -15.79 -5.55 2.58
CA ALA A 361 -14.73 -5.47 1.59
C ALA A 361 -13.92 -6.77 1.51
N PHE A 362 -13.63 -7.37 2.66
CA PHE A 362 -12.98 -8.68 2.72
C PHE A 362 -13.88 -9.79 2.14
N VAL A 363 -15.16 -9.82 2.52
CA VAL A 363 -16.13 -10.80 2.00
C VAL A 363 -16.29 -10.65 0.48
N ALA A 364 -16.42 -9.43 -0.04
CA ALA A 364 -16.50 -9.19 -1.49
C ALA A 364 -15.24 -9.66 -2.22
N THR A 365 -14.06 -9.40 -1.65
CA THR A 365 -12.78 -9.87 -2.22
C THR A 365 -12.69 -11.39 -2.19
N LEU A 366 -13.06 -12.02 -1.08
CA LEU A 366 -13.06 -13.47 -0.92
C LEU A 366 -14.08 -14.14 -1.84
N ALA A 367 -15.29 -13.60 -1.95
CA ALA A 367 -16.31 -14.09 -2.88
C ALA A 367 -15.84 -13.99 -4.32
N SER A 368 -15.22 -12.86 -4.71
CA SER A 368 -14.61 -12.70 -6.03
C SER A 368 -13.52 -13.75 -6.27
N PHE A 369 -12.66 -14.00 -5.28
CA PHE A 369 -11.63 -15.03 -5.33
C PHE A 369 -12.23 -16.44 -5.52
N VAL A 370 -13.26 -16.80 -4.75
CA VAL A 370 -13.93 -18.11 -4.84
C VAL A 370 -14.64 -18.28 -6.18
N ILE A 371 -15.38 -17.28 -6.66
CA ILE A 371 -16.05 -17.32 -7.98
C ILE A 371 -15.03 -17.57 -9.08
N VAL A 372 -13.89 -16.88 -9.03
CA VAL A 372 -12.81 -17.05 -10.00
C VAL A 372 -12.22 -18.47 -9.93
N LEU A 373 -12.00 -19.02 -8.73
CA LEU A 373 -11.52 -20.39 -8.56
C LEU A 373 -12.53 -21.43 -9.05
N MET A 374 -13.83 -21.22 -8.85
CA MET A 374 -14.87 -22.13 -9.34
C MET A 374 -14.90 -22.15 -10.86
N ILE A 375 -14.89 -20.98 -11.50
CA ILE A 375 -14.83 -20.87 -12.97
C ILE A 375 -13.57 -21.56 -13.50
N MET A 376 -12.44 -21.42 -12.80
CA MET A 376 -11.20 -22.10 -13.16
C MET A 376 -11.30 -23.62 -13.05
N ASN A 377 -11.90 -24.14 -11.96
CA ASN A 377 -12.02 -25.58 -11.76
C ASN A 377 -12.88 -26.22 -12.86
N GLU A 378 -14.01 -25.61 -13.19
CA GLU A 378 -14.86 -26.04 -14.32
C GLU A 378 -14.11 -25.99 -15.65
N TRP A 379 -13.33 -24.92 -15.87
CA TRP A 379 -12.55 -24.76 -17.10
C TRP A 379 -11.42 -25.80 -17.23
N LEU A 380 -10.72 -26.09 -16.13
CA LEU A 380 -9.67 -27.12 -16.08
C LEU A 380 -10.24 -28.53 -16.21
N ALA A 381 -11.43 -28.81 -15.67
CA ALA A 381 -12.08 -30.11 -15.77
C ALA A 381 -12.64 -30.39 -17.18
N ALA A 382 -12.87 -29.35 -17.98
CA ALA A 382 -13.26 -29.47 -19.38
C ALA A 382 -12.08 -29.79 -20.32
N TRP A 383 -10.85 -29.81 -19.80
CA TRP A 383 -9.60 -30.21 -20.46
C TRP A 383 -9.14 -31.57 -19.95
#